data_AF-A0A4Q7AWQ2-F1
#
_entry.id   AF-A0A4Q7AWQ2-F1
#
_cell.length_a   1.000
_cell.length_b   1.000
_cell.length_c   1.000
_cell.angle_alpha   90.00
_cell.angle_beta   90.00
_cell.angle_gamma   90.00
#
_symmetry.space_group_name_H-M   'P 1'
#
loop_
_entity.id
_entity.type
_entity.pdbx_description
1 polymer ?
#
loop_
_entity_poly.entity_id
_entity_poly.type
_entity_poly.pdbx_seq_one_letter_code
_entity_poly.pdbx_strand_id
1 'polypeptide(L)'
;MSSLSDLRTHLFSQLDRLGKADKENLQDEIARSEAIRGVSDQIIKAHDTQLKAVALVATYKGMGEEQKPAVIPGSYLEIEGKK
;
A
#
# COMPACT_ATOMS: atom_id res chain seq x y z
N MET A 1 4.58 -5.94 11.05
CA MET A 1 4.03 -6.19 9.70
C MET A 1 4.12 -4.89 8.93
N SER A 2 4.67 -4.90 7.72
CA SER A 2 4.66 -3.74 6.83
C SER A 2 3.23 -3.46 6.34
N SER A 3 2.71 -2.28 6.64
CA SER A 3 1.39 -1.82 6.21
C SER A 3 1.42 -1.21 4.80
N LEU A 4 0.25 -1.00 4.17
CA LEU A 4 0.16 -0.21 2.93
C LEU A 4 0.67 1.24 3.12
N SER A 5 0.57 1.77 4.34
CA SER A 5 1.14 3.08 4.69
C SER A 5 2.67 3.05 4.63
N ASP A 6 3.29 1.98 5.15
CA ASP A 6 4.75 1.80 5.12
C ASP A 6 5.25 1.61 3.68
N LEU A 7 4.51 0.85 2.86
CA LEU A 7 4.81 0.69 1.44
C LEU A 7 4.81 2.04 0.71
N ARG A 8 3.77 2.85 0.92
CA ARG A 8 3.67 4.19 0.32
C ARG A 8 4.85 5.07 0.74
N THR A 9 5.18 5.10 2.02
CA THR A 9 6.33 5.88 2.53
C THR A 9 7.64 5.41 1.89
N HIS A 10 7.84 4.10 1.75
CA HIS A 10 9.02 3.54 1.12
C HIS A 10 9.10 3.88 -0.37
N LEU A 11 7.98 3.80 -1.10
CA LEU A 11 7.94 4.18 -2.52
C LEU A 11 8.32 5.64 -2.74
N PHE A 12 7.81 6.56 -1.92
CA PHE A 12 8.19 7.97 -2.01
C PHE A 12 9.66 8.22 -1.70
N SER A 13 10.26 7.48 -0.75
CA SER A 13 11.68 7.62 -0.47
C SER A 13 12.57 7.13 -1.61
N GLN A 14 12.13 6.12 -2.37
CA GLN A 14 12.85 5.69 -3.58
C GLN A 14 12.78 6.71 -4.70
N LEU A 15 11.63 7.37 -4.90
CA LEU A 15 11.51 8.45 -5.88
C LEU A 15 12.42 9.65 -5.54
N ASP A 16 12.48 10.04 -4.27
CA ASP A 16 13.40 11.09 -3.81
C ASP A 16 14.87 10.70 -4.00
N ARG A 17 15.21 9.44 -3.74
CA ARG A 17 16.57 8.92 -3.97
C ARG A 17 16.94 8.91 -5.46
N LEU A 18 16.04 8.49 -6.34
CA LEU A 18 16.26 8.52 -7.79
C LEU A 18 16.44 9.95 -8.30
N GLY A 19 15.65 10.91 -7.80
CA GLY A 19 15.79 12.33 -8.14
C GLY A 19 17.11 12.97 -7.70
N LYS A 20 17.80 12.35 -6.72
CA LYS A 20 19.12 12.78 -6.20
C LYS A 20 20.28 11.99 -6.80
N ALA A 21 20.01 11.02 -7.69
CA ALA A 21 21.03 10.19 -8.28
C ALA A 21 21.92 10.99 -9.24
N ASP A 22 23.21 10.91 -9.01
CA ASP A 22 24.27 11.38 -9.88
C ASP A 22 24.42 10.46 -11.11
N LYS A 23 24.95 11.01 -12.23
CA LYS A 23 24.95 10.33 -13.54
C LYS A 23 25.57 8.93 -13.54
N GLU A 24 26.60 8.74 -12.72
CA GLU A 24 27.32 7.46 -12.61
C GLU A 24 26.47 6.37 -11.95
N ASN A 25 25.58 6.75 -11.03
CA ASN A 25 24.72 5.84 -10.27
C ASN A 25 23.31 5.71 -10.86
N LEU A 26 22.94 6.56 -11.81
CA LEU A 26 21.57 6.68 -12.31
C LEU A 26 21.02 5.36 -12.86
N GLN A 27 21.84 4.55 -13.56
CA GLN A 27 21.39 3.25 -14.08
C GLN A 27 21.04 2.27 -12.96
N ASP A 28 21.88 2.17 -11.94
CA ASP A 28 21.65 1.30 -10.79
C ASP A 28 20.39 1.73 -10.01
N GLU A 29 20.17 3.04 -9.92
CA GLU A 29 19.01 3.63 -9.26
C GLU A 29 17.71 3.42 -10.03
N ILE A 30 17.76 3.46 -11.36
CA ILE A 30 16.62 3.07 -12.21
C ILE A 30 16.31 1.58 -11.99
N ALA A 31 17.30 0.69 -12.09
CA ALA A 31 17.10 -0.75 -11.93
C ALA A 31 16.53 -1.12 -10.55
N ARG A 32 17.02 -0.46 -9.49
CA ARG A 32 16.47 -0.63 -8.14
C ARG A 32 15.03 -0.15 -8.05
N SER A 33 14.74 1.02 -8.62
CA SER A 33 13.39 1.60 -8.62
C SER A 33 12.39 0.69 -9.35
N GLU A 34 12.80 0.07 -10.46
CA GLU A 34 11.99 -0.92 -11.18
C GLU A 34 11.74 -2.19 -10.36
N ALA A 35 12.78 -2.72 -9.69
CA ALA A 35 12.62 -3.88 -8.81
C ALA A 35 11.65 -3.60 -7.65
N ILE A 36 11.75 -2.42 -7.04
CA ILE A 36 10.86 -2.01 -5.95
C ILE A 36 9.43 -1.80 -6.45
N ARG A 37 9.24 -1.23 -7.64
CA ARG A 37 7.91 -1.15 -8.29
C ARG A 37 7.30 -2.55 -8.42
N GLY A 38 8.07 -3.53 -8.92
CA GLY A 38 7.61 -4.90 -9.11
C GLY A 38 7.16 -5.58 -7.80
N VAL A 39 7.94 -5.42 -6.72
CA VAL A 39 7.55 -5.95 -5.40
C VAL A 39 6.31 -5.23 -4.87
N SER A 40 6.21 -3.92 -5.07
CA SER A 40 5.07 -3.13 -4.61
C SER A 40 3.77 -3.54 -5.30
N ASP A 41 3.81 -3.84 -6.60
CA ASP A 41 2.66 -4.38 -7.34
C ASP A 41 2.18 -5.72 -6.76
N GLN A 42 3.11 -6.59 -6.34
CA GLN A 42 2.76 -7.86 -5.70
C GLN A 42 2.10 -7.65 -4.33
N ILE A 43 2.61 -6.71 -3.53
CA ILE A 43 2.03 -6.37 -2.21
C ILE A 43 0.60 -5.84 -2.37
N ILE A 44 0.38 -4.92 -3.33
CA ILE A 44 -0.95 -4.37 -3.61
C ILE A 44 -1.93 -5.48 -4.02
N LYS A 45 -1.51 -6.39 -4.91
CA LYS A 45 -2.34 -7.55 -5.32
C LYS A 45 -2.71 -8.46 -4.15
N ALA A 46 -1.77 -8.70 -3.22
CA ALA A 46 -2.04 -9.48 -2.02
C ALA A 46 -3.09 -8.80 -1.11
N HIS A 47 -2.96 -7.49 -0.89
CA HIS A 47 -3.93 -6.73 -0.11
C HIS A 47 -5.32 -6.64 -0.77
N ASP A 48 -5.40 -6.50 -2.09
CA ASP A 48 -6.67 -6.56 -2.83
C ASP A 48 -7.34 -7.94 -2.68
N THR A 49 -6.56 -9.02 -2.73
CA THR A 49 -7.06 -10.38 -2.48
C THR A 49 -7.60 -10.51 -1.05
N GLN A 50 -6.89 -9.98 -0.06
CA GLN A 50 -7.34 -9.96 1.33
C GLN A 50 -8.64 -9.16 1.50
N LEU A 51 -8.74 -7.99 0.86
CA LEU A 51 -9.95 -7.16 0.89
C LEU A 51 -11.15 -7.89 0.29
N LYS A 52 -10.96 -8.56 -0.85
CA LYS A 52 -12.00 -9.40 -1.47
C LYS A 52 -12.44 -10.55 -0.57
N ALA A 53 -11.50 -11.21 0.11
CA ALA A 53 -11.82 -12.28 1.06
C ALA A 53 -12.64 -11.75 2.25
N VAL A 54 -12.27 -10.60 2.81
CA VAL A 54 -13.02 -9.94 3.88
C VAL A 54 -14.43 -9.56 3.41
N ALA A 55 -14.55 -8.96 2.23
CA ALA A 55 -15.84 -8.60 1.64
C ALA A 55 -16.74 -9.84 1.47
N LEU A 56 -16.18 -10.94 0.96
CA LEU A 56 -16.90 -12.21 0.81
C LEU A 56 -17.42 -12.74 2.15
N VAL A 57 -16.57 -12.76 3.18
CA VAL A 57 -16.97 -13.18 4.53
C VAL A 57 -18.10 -12.29 5.05
N ALA A 58 -17.98 -10.98 4.90
CA ALA A 58 -19.00 -10.03 5.36
C ALA A 58 -20.33 -10.22 4.63
N THR A 59 -20.32 -10.47 3.32
CA THR A 59 -21.55 -10.72 2.53
C THR A 59 -22.27 -11.99 2.97
N TYR A 60 -21.54 -13.08 3.25
CA TYR A 60 -22.15 -14.40 3.49
C TYR A 60 -22.35 -14.75 4.97
N LYS A 61 -21.58 -14.15 5.90
CA LYS A 61 -21.61 -14.50 7.33
C LYS A 61 -21.91 -13.32 8.26
N GLY A 62 -22.07 -12.11 7.71
CA GLY A 62 -22.05 -10.87 8.51
C GLY A 62 -20.61 -10.48 8.91
N MET A 63 -20.42 -9.24 9.35
CA MET A 63 -19.09 -8.69 9.66
C MET A 63 -18.92 -8.54 11.18
N GLY A 64 -18.06 -9.35 11.80
CA GLY A 64 -17.61 -9.19 13.18
C GLY A 64 -16.43 -8.23 13.30
N GLU A 65 -16.17 -7.70 14.51
CA GLU A 65 -15.10 -6.70 14.77
C GLU A 65 -13.70 -7.19 14.33
N GLU A 66 -13.40 -8.48 14.43
CA GLU A 66 -12.09 -9.06 14.06
C GLU A 66 -11.85 -9.14 12.54
N GLN A 67 -12.87 -8.90 11.72
CA GLN A 67 -12.81 -9.04 10.26
C GLN A 67 -12.74 -7.71 9.53
N LYS A 68 -12.61 -6.58 10.25
CA LYS A 68 -12.49 -5.26 9.61
C LYS A 68 -11.18 -5.18 8.80
N PRO A 69 -11.21 -4.71 7.54
CA PRO A 69 -9.98 -4.46 6.79
C PRO A 69 -9.13 -3.43 7.53
N ALA A 70 -7.80 -3.61 7.51
CA ALA A 70 -6.88 -2.60 8.02
C ALA A 70 -7.03 -1.32 7.18
N VAL A 71 -7.69 -0.30 7.75
CA VAL A 71 -7.84 1.00 7.11
C VAL A 71 -6.49 1.72 7.16
N ILE A 72 -6.07 2.32 6.05
CA ILE A 72 -4.86 3.15 6.02
C ILE A 72 -5.10 4.36 6.93
N PRO A 73 -4.29 4.58 7.98
CA PRO A 73 -4.41 5.79 8.80
C PRO A 73 -4.25 7.02 7.90
N GLY A 74 -5.26 7.90 7.90
CA GLY A 74 -5.30 9.12 7.07
C GLY A 74 -6.04 9.02 5.73
N SER A 75 -6.69 7.90 5.39
CA SER A 75 -7.58 7.82 4.21
C SER A 75 -9.05 8.15 4.51
N TYR A 76 -9.37 8.51 5.76
CA TYR A 76 -10.67 9.10 6.07
C TYR A 76 -10.66 10.55 5.58
N LEU A 77 -11.25 10.78 4.40
CA LEU A 77 -12.15 11.92 4.33
C LEU A 77 -13.13 11.70 5.48
N GLU A 78 -13.09 12.62 6.45
CA GLU A 78 -14.06 12.71 7.53
C GLU A 78 -15.45 12.70 6.89
N ILE A 79 -16.09 11.53 6.85
CA ILE A 79 -17.51 11.47 6.62
C ILE A 79 -18.08 11.89 7.97
N GLU A 80 -18.17 13.22 8.16
CA GLU A 80 -18.80 13.86 9.30
C GLU A 80 -20.15 13.16 9.53
N GLY A 81 -20.18 12.32 10.56
CA GLY A 81 -21.42 11.87 11.16
C GLY A 81 -22.05 13.05 11.87
N LYS A 82 -22.75 13.92 11.14
CA LYS A 82 -23.81 14.73 11.72
C LYS A 82 -24.93 13.79 12.15
N LYS A 83 -24.93 13.44 13.43
CA LYS A 83 -26.17 13.20 14.17
C LYS A 83 -26.59 14.48 14.85
#